data_AF-A0A7L4BSI5-F1
#
_entry.id   AF-A0A7L4BSI5-F1
#
_cell.length_a   1.000
_cell.length_b   1.000
_cell.length_c   1.000
_cell.angle_alpha   90.00
_cell.angle_beta   90.00
_cell.angle_gamma   90.00
#
_symmetry.space_group_name_H-M   'P 1'
#
loop_
_entity.id
_entity.type
_entity.pdbx_description
1 polymer ?
#
loop_
_entity_poly.entity_id
_entity_poly.type
_entity_poly.pdbx_seq_one_letter_code
_entity_poly.pdbx_strand_id
1 'polypeptide(L)'
;LCLFSVGAASDAVSPRAVWELRSMIKCTIPNSHPLLQFGDYGCYCGLGGHGTPVDELDRCCQTHDRCYEEAKKLESCKFLWDSPYTERYRFTCSNGEITCDS
;
A
#
# COMPACT_ATOMS: atom_id res chain seq x y z
N LEU A 1 -4.07 10.59 19.98
CA LEU A 1 -5.38 10.54 19.28
C LEU A 1 -5.11 10.73 17.80
N CYS A 2 -5.40 9.74 16.96
CA CYS A 2 -5.50 9.95 15.51
C CYS A 2 -6.86 10.60 15.27
N LEU A 3 -6.88 11.86 14.81
CA LEU A 3 -8.12 12.55 14.52
C LEU A 3 -8.62 12.05 13.16
N PHE A 4 -9.74 11.33 13.14
CA PHE A 4 -10.32 10.80 11.91
C PHE A 4 -10.92 11.94 11.07
N SER A 5 -10.23 12.33 10.00
CA SER A 5 -10.86 13.08 8.91
C SER A 5 -11.54 12.08 7.99
N VAL A 6 -12.87 12.01 8.05
CA VAL A 6 -13.68 11.18 7.14
C VAL A 6 -13.56 11.76 5.73
N GLY A 7 -12.74 11.14 4.90
CA GLY A 7 -12.63 11.43 3.47
C GLY A 7 -13.44 10.41 2.68
N ALA A 8 -14.56 10.82 2.08
CA ALA A 8 -15.24 10.01 1.09
C ALA A 8 -14.38 9.94 -0.19
N ALA A 9 -13.84 8.78 -0.51
CA ALA A 9 -13.12 8.56 -1.77
C ALA A 9 -14.11 8.19 -2.89
N SER A 10 -14.17 9.04 -3.91
CA SER A 10 -14.94 8.82 -5.14
C SER A 10 -14.33 7.73 -6.02
N ASP A 11 -15.20 7.00 -6.71
CA ASP A 11 -14.87 5.96 -7.69
C ASP A 11 -13.90 6.40 -8.81
N ALA A 12 -13.11 5.41 -9.26
CA ALA A 12 -12.29 5.38 -10.47
C ALA A 12 -11.00 6.24 -10.51
N VAL A 13 -10.05 5.94 -9.64
CA VAL A 13 -8.63 5.99 -10.03
C VAL A 13 -8.19 4.53 -10.15
N SER A 14 -7.58 4.15 -11.27
CA SER A 14 -6.91 2.86 -11.40
C SER A 14 -5.39 3.11 -11.36
N PRO A 15 -4.78 3.10 -10.16
CA PRO A 15 -3.35 3.16 -10.01
C PRO A 15 -2.85 1.74 -10.25
N ARG A 16 -2.20 1.48 -11.40
CA ARG A 16 -1.82 0.12 -11.79
C ARG A 16 -1.08 -0.60 -10.65
N ALA A 17 -0.01 0.01 -10.08
CA ALA A 17 0.78 -0.52 -8.95
C ALA A 17 -0.02 -0.99 -7.73
N VAL A 18 -1.09 -0.26 -7.36
CA VAL A 18 -1.95 -0.63 -6.21
C VAL A 18 -2.67 -1.96 -6.49
N TRP A 19 -2.94 -2.30 -7.76
CA TRP A 19 -3.46 -3.61 -8.13
C TRP A 19 -2.43 -4.73 -7.97
N GLU A 20 -1.14 -4.49 -8.25
CA GLU A 20 -0.09 -5.46 -7.94
C GLU A 20 0.04 -5.67 -6.42
N LEU A 21 -0.01 -4.61 -5.60
CA LEU A 21 -0.04 -4.74 -4.13
C LEU A 21 -1.26 -5.57 -3.66
N ARG A 22 -2.45 -5.28 -4.19
CA ARG A 22 -3.65 -6.07 -3.91
C ARG A 22 -3.45 -7.55 -4.27
N SER A 23 -2.76 -7.82 -5.38
CA SER A 23 -2.49 -9.18 -5.85
C SER A 23 -1.49 -9.91 -4.96
N MET A 24 -0.47 -9.21 -4.45
CA MET A 24 0.44 -9.71 -3.41
C MET A 24 -0.29 -10.06 -2.12
N ILE A 25 -1.18 -9.19 -1.62
CA ILE A 25 -1.99 -9.49 -0.42
C ILE A 25 -2.89 -10.71 -0.65
N LYS A 26 -3.45 -10.86 -1.85
CA LYS A 26 -4.24 -12.04 -2.22
C LYS A 26 -3.40 -13.32 -2.31
N CYS A 27 -2.12 -13.23 -2.66
CA CYS A 27 -1.20 -14.37 -2.67
C CYS A 27 -1.01 -14.93 -1.25
N THR A 28 -0.71 -14.05 -0.28
CA THR A 28 -0.39 -14.44 1.10
C THR A 28 -1.63 -14.66 1.96
N ILE A 29 -2.74 -13.99 1.64
CA ILE A 29 -4.02 -14.06 2.37
C ILE A 29 -5.17 -14.29 1.35
N PRO A 30 -5.38 -15.52 0.86
CA PRO A 30 -6.30 -15.80 -0.26
C PRO A 30 -7.74 -15.31 -0.04
N ASN A 31 -8.24 -15.46 1.19
CA ASN A 31 -9.62 -15.13 1.57
C ASN A 31 -9.82 -13.66 2.00
N SER A 32 -8.78 -12.83 1.93
CA SER A 32 -8.87 -11.41 2.30
C SER A 32 -9.74 -10.62 1.33
N HIS A 33 -10.24 -9.47 1.76
CA HIS A 33 -10.82 -8.45 0.89
C HIS A 33 -9.98 -7.17 1.00
N PRO A 34 -8.83 -7.08 0.30
CA PRO A 34 -7.78 -6.13 0.68
C PRO A 34 -8.22 -4.67 0.74
N LEU A 35 -9.05 -4.24 -0.22
CA LEU A 35 -9.55 -2.86 -0.25
C LEU A 35 -10.46 -2.55 0.95
N LEU A 36 -11.30 -3.50 1.37
CA LEU A 36 -12.25 -3.31 2.48
C LEU A 36 -11.59 -3.48 3.85
N GLN A 37 -10.56 -4.33 3.93
CA GLN A 37 -9.93 -4.72 5.19
C GLN A 37 -8.69 -3.89 5.52
N PHE A 38 -7.97 -3.37 4.51
CA PHE A 38 -6.69 -2.69 4.68
C PHE A 38 -6.65 -1.30 4.02
N GLY A 39 -7.70 -0.87 3.33
CA GLY A 39 -7.72 0.42 2.61
C GLY A 39 -8.12 1.62 3.45
N ASP A 40 -8.74 1.41 4.61
CA ASP A 40 -9.20 2.45 5.55
C ASP A 40 -9.26 1.88 6.98
N TYR A 41 -8.11 1.44 7.50
CA TYR A 41 -7.98 0.81 8.81
C TYR A 41 -6.95 1.53 9.69
N GLY A 42 -7.27 1.66 10.98
CA GLY A 42 -6.34 2.22 11.95
C GLY A 42 -5.98 3.67 11.66
N CYS A 43 -4.73 4.03 11.95
CA CYS A 43 -4.20 5.38 11.72
C CYS A 43 -3.37 5.49 10.44
N TYR A 44 -2.94 4.37 9.84
CA TYR A 44 -1.99 4.33 8.72
C TYR A 44 -2.45 3.50 7.53
N CYS A 45 -3.33 2.50 7.68
CA CYS A 45 -3.76 1.70 6.53
C CYS A 45 -4.75 2.48 5.64
N GLY A 46 -4.22 3.22 4.68
CA GLY A 46 -4.98 4.08 3.78
C GLY A 46 -4.11 5.16 3.15
N LEU A 47 -4.72 6.26 2.69
CA LEU A 47 -3.96 7.41 2.21
C LEU A 47 -3.56 8.33 3.37
N GLY A 48 -2.26 8.59 3.52
CA GLY A 48 -1.72 9.53 4.50
C GLY A 48 -1.11 8.80 5.70
N GLY A 49 -1.68 9.02 6.88
CA GLY A 49 -1.28 8.35 8.11
C GLY A 49 -0.52 9.22 9.11
N HIS A 50 -0.94 9.21 10.37
CA HIS A 50 -0.30 9.98 11.45
C HIS A 50 -0.64 9.43 12.84
N GLY A 51 0.17 9.78 13.83
CA GLY A 51 -0.09 9.42 15.23
C GLY A 51 0.58 8.11 15.66
N THR A 52 -0.09 7.33 16.49
CA THR A 52 0.44 6.08 17.04
C THR A 52 -0.36 4.91 16.48
N PRO A 53 0.29 3.90 15.88
CA PRO A 53 -0.41 2.73 15.36
C PRO A 53 -1.29 2.06 16.42
N VAL A 54 -2.50 1.66 16.04
CA VAL A 54 -3.48 1.08 16.97
C VAL A 54 -3.21 -0.39 17.30
N ASP A 55 -2.55 -1.12 16.39
CA ASP A 55 -2.14 -2.51 16.54
C ASP A 55 -0.97 -2.88 15.59
N GLU A 56 -0.65 -4.17 15.50
CA GLU A 56 0.44 -4.65 14.63
C GLU A 56 0.13 -4.52 13.13
N LEU A 57 -1.13 -4.63 12.72
CA LEU A 57 -1.52 -4.44 11.32
C LEU A 57 -1.30 -2.98 10.90
N ASP A 58 -1.70 -2.05 11.76
CA ASP A 58 -1.50 -0.61 11.55
C ASP A 58 0.01 -0.25 11.52
N ARG A 59 0.86 -0.98 12.27
CA ARG A 59 2.32 -0.84 12.17
C ARG A 59 2.88 -1.34 10.84
N CYS A 60 2.29 -2.38 10.24
CA CYS A 60 2.66 -2.80 8.88
C CYS A 60 2.37 -1.68 7.88
N CYS A 61 1.22 -1.01 7.99
CA CYS A 61 0.86 0.10 7.13
C CYS A 61 1.77 1.32 7.33
N GLN A 62 2.07 1.69 8.58
CA GLN A 62 3.06 2.73 8.87
C GLN A 62 4.43 2.43 8.24
N THR A 63 4.86 1.16 8.31
CA THR A 63 6.13 0.72 7.72
C THR A 63 6.08 0.81 6.18
N HIS A 64 4.95 0.44 5.58
CA HIS A 64 4.72 0.54 4.15
C HIS A 64 4.75 2.00 3.66
N ASP A 65 4.10 2.91 4.38
CA ASP A 65 4.10 4.34 4.04
C ASP A 65 5.52 4.92 4.05
N ARG A 66 6.32 4.58 5.07
CA ARG A 66 7.74 4.97 5.13
C ARG A 66 8.52 4.41 3.94
N CYS A 67 8.29 3.17 3.55
CA CYS A 67 8.93 2.56 2.38
C CYS A 67 8.60 3.35 1.09
N TYR A 68 7.35 3.78 0.94
CA TYR A 68 6.94 4.63 -0.20
C TYR A 68 7.55 6.04 -0.14
N GLU A 69 7.69 6.63 1.04
CA GLU A 69 8.41 7.90 1.21
C GLU A 69 9.89 7.80 0.85
N GLU A 70 10.53 6.69 1.19
CA GLU A 70 11.91 6.41 0.81
C GLU A 70 12.03 6.19 -0.70
N ALA A 71 11.12 5.41 -1.30
CA ALA A 71 11.08 5.18 -2.75
C ALA A 71 10.99 6.49 -3.54
N LYS A 72 10.14 7.44 -3.12
CA LYS A 72 10.03 8.77 -3.75
C LYS A 72 11.30 9.62 -3.66
N LYS A 73 12.22 9.30 -2.74
CA LYS A 73 13.49 10.00 -2.57
C LYS A 73 14.62 9.38 -3.39
N LEU A 74 14.47 8.15 -3.87
CA LEU A 74 15.48 7.47 -4.68
C LEU A 74 15.67 8.19 -6.02
N GLU A 75 16.91 8.52 -6.38
CA GLU A 75 17.22 9.21 -7.65
C GLU A 75 16.69 8.45 -8.88
N SER A 76 16.65 7.12 -8.80
CA SER A 76 16.10 6.25 -9.85
C SER A 76 14.59 6.36 -10.05
N CYS A 77 13.88 7.00 -9.10
CA CYS A 77 12.43 7.11 -9.04
C CYS A 77 11.98 8.58 -8.96
N LYS A 78 12.78 9.52 -9.49
CA LYS A 78 12.52 10.97 -9.47
C LYS A 78 11.96 11.52 -10.77
N PHE A 79 11.60 10.69 -11.75
CA PHE A 79 10.95 11.22 -12.95
C PHE A 79 9.57 11.77 -12.59
N LEU A 80 9.08 12.76 -13.35
CA LEU A 80 7.87 13.54 -13.02
C LEU A 80 6.58 12.72 -12.82
N TRP A 81 6.55 11.46 -13.25
CA TRP A 81 5.43 10.52 -13.14
C TRP A 81 5.71 9.33 -12.21
N ASP A 82 6.91 9.23 -11.63
CA ASP A 82 7.32 8.09 -10.82
C ASP A 82 6.65 8.26 -9.46
N SER A 83 5.69 7.39 -9.20
CA SER A 83 4.99 7.34 -7.93
C SER A 83 4.86 5.87 -7.54
N PRO A 84 5.22 5.50 -6.30
CA PRO A 84 5.11 4.11 -5.86
C PRO A 84 3.67 3.58 -5.91
N TYR A 85 2.66 4.47 -5.99
CA TYR A 85 1.26 4.09 -6.19
C TYR A 85 0.89 3.79 -7.65
N THR A 86 1.69 4.19 -8.64
CA THR A 86 1.37 4.00 -10.07
C THR A 86 2.47 3.27 -10.84
N GLU A 87 3.68 3.20 -10.30
CA GLU A 87 4.82 2.53 -10.89
C GLU A 87 4.61 1.02 -10.93
N ARG A 88 4.63 0.44 -12.13
CA ARG A 88 4.36 -0.99 -12.28
C ARG A 88 5.60 -1.78 -11.94
N TYR A 89 5.45 -2.74 -11.05
CA TYR A 89 6.49 -3.71 -10.74
C TYR A 89 6.06 -5.12 -11.11
N ARG A 90 7.05 -5.98 -11.34
CA ARG A 90 6.84 -7.39 -11.64
C ARG A 90 7.13 -8.24 -10.41
N PHE A 91 6.28 -9.23 -10.20
CA PHE A 91 6.45 -10.19 -9.14
C PHE A 91 5.81 -11.51 -9.53
N THR A 92 6.24 -12.57 -8.86
CA THR A 92 5.63 -13.89 -8.94
C THR A 92 5.07 -14.31 -7.59
N CYS A 93 4.05 -15.16 -7.62
CA CYS A 93 3.45 -15.77 -6.44
C CYS A 93 3.50 -17.29 -6.61
N SER A 94 4.19 -17.99 -5.70
CA SER A 94 4.27 -19.45 -5.68
C SER A 94 3.98 -19.95 -4.27
N ASN A 95 2.92 -20.76 -4.11
CA ASN A 95 2.53 -21.34 -2.81
C ASN A 95 2.38 -20.31 -1.66
N GLY A 96 1.89 -19.10 -1.97
CA GLY A 96 1.71 -18.03 -0.98
C GLY A 96 2.99 -17.23 -0.69
N GLU A 97 4.09 -17.51 -1.37
CA GLU A 97 5.34 -16.76 -1.29
C GLU A 97 5.45 -15.78 -2.47
N ILE A 98 5.86 -14.55 -2.18
CA ILE A 98 6.03 -13.47 -3.16
C ILE A 98 7.51 -13.30 -3.46
N THR A 99 7.85 -13.29 -4.75
CA THR A 99 9.20 -12.97 -5.23
C THR A 99 9.11 -11.77 -6.18
N CYS A 100 9.86 -10.71 -5.90
CA CYS A 100 9.99 -9.57 -6.81
C CYS A 100 10.94 -9.93 -7.94
N ASP A 101 10.54 -9.58 -9.17
CA ASP A 101 11.41 -9.75 -10.34
C ASP A 101 12.32 -8.52 -10.47
N SER A 102 13.54 -8.72 -10.95
CA SER A 102 14.54 -7.67 -11.20
C SER A 102 14.41 -7.06 -12.59
#